data_AF-A0A962Q6W3-F1
#
_entry.id   AF-A0A962Q6W3-F1
#
_cell.length_a   1.000
_cell.length_b   1.000
_cell.length_c   1.000
_cell.angle_alpha   90.00
_cell.angle_beta   90.00
_cell.angle_gamma   90.00
#
_symmetry.space_group_name_H-M   'P 1'
#
loop_
_entity.id
_entity.type
_entity.pdbx_description
1 polymer ?
#
loop_
_entity_poly.entity_id
_entity_poly.type
_entity_poly.pdbx_seq_one_letter_code
_entity_poly.pdbx_strand_id
1 'polypeptide(L)'
;MAYRTIRGKILYTSKKPERLDQERGREYFSITRQADATDVMHAHCEIDDAPMVVRDVVAAMDHVTAAPIDCHVRLTVGDKFEGSGWFRFSAGQVEAETYNRRDGRIRQ
;
A
#
# COMPACT_ATOMS: atom_id res chain seq x y z
N MET A 1 -24.08 -9.93 7.50
CA MET A 1 -23.22 -10.89 6.74
C MET A 1 -22.03 -11.26 7.59
N ALA A 2 -21.53 -12.49 7.47
CA ALA A 2 -20.26 -12.86 8.10
C ALA A 2 -19.11 -12.20 7.34
N TYR A 3 -18.09 -11.70 8.06
CA TYR A 3 -16.87 -11.18 7.45
C TYR A 3 -16.22 -12.24 6.56
N ARG A 4 -15.70 -11.82 5.40
CA ARG A 4 -14.93 -12.69 4.49
C ARG A 4 -13.57 -12.07 4.26
N THR A 5 -12.51 -12.86 4.48
CA THR A 5 -11.14 -12.44 4.22
C THR A 5 -10.56 -13.22 3.05
N ILE A 6 -9.93 -12.49 2.13
CA ILE A 6 -9.10 -13.01 1.04
C ILE A 6 -7.65 -12.71 1.41
N ARG A 7 -6.74 -13.64 1.12
CA ARG A 7 -5.29 -13.44 1.28
C ARG A 7 -4.59 -13.86 0.00
N GLY A 8 -3.48 -13.19 -0.32
CA GLY A 8 -2.71 -13.51 -1.51
C GLY A 8 -1.27 -13.00 -1.45
N LYS A 9 -0.50 -13.39 -2.47
CA LYS A 9 0.86 -12.92 -2.72
C LYS A 9 0.94 -12.42 -4.16
N ILE A 10 1.54 -11.25 -4.38
CA ILE A 10 1.91 -10.73 -5.70
C ILE A 10 3.43 -10.77 -5.81
N LEU A 11 3.96 -11.28 -6.92
CA LEU A 11 5.39 -11.26 -7.21
C LEU A 11 5.72 -10.07 -8.10
N TYR A 12 6.74 -9.31 -7.72
CA TYR A 12 7.30 -8.25 -8.55
C TYR A 12 8.47 -8.83 -9.33
N THR A 13 8.38 -8.86 -10.66
CA THR A 13 9.41 -9.47 -11.51
C THR A 13 10.19 -8.43 -12.31
N SER A 14 11.40 -8.80 -12.76
CA SER A 14 12.26 -7.92 -13.55
C SER A 14 12.02 -8.04 -15.03
N LYS A 15 12.12 -6.92 -15.74
CA LYS A 15 12.13 -6.86 -17.20
C LYS A 15 13.51 -6.52 -17.78
N LYS A 16 14.53 -6.42 -16.93
CA LYS A 16 15.91 -6.24 -17.39
C LYS A 16 16.43 -7.54 -18.03
N PRO A 17 17.15 -7.49 -19.18
CA PRO A 17 17.60 -8.67 -19.89
C PRO A 17 18.36 -9.68 -19.03
N GLU A 18 19.24 -9.22 -18.14
CA GLU A 18 20.11 -10.04 -17.31
C GLU A 18 19.39 -10.84 -16.21
N ARG A 19 18.10 -10.53 -15.96
CA ARG A 19 17.30 -11.19 -14.94
C ARG A 19 15.80 -11.18 -15.27
N LEU A 20 15.48 -11.35 -16.55
CA LEU A 20 14.11 -11.31 -17.04
C LEU A 20 13.23 -12.30 -16.27
N ASP A 21 12.07 -11.83 -15.83
CA ASP A 21 11.04 -12.51 -15.04
C ASP A 21 11.48 -13.09 -13.68
N GLN A 22 12.71 -12.83 -13.25
CA GLN A 22 13.16 -13.16 -11.90
C GLN A 22 12.50 -12.24 -10.86
N GLU A 23 12.24 -12.80 -9.68
CA GLU A 23 11.69 -12.07 -8.53
C GLU A 23 12.65 -10.95 -8.10
N ARG A 24 12.07 -9.81 -7.76
CA ARG A 24 12.77 -8.63 -7.24
C ARG A 24 12.22 -8.16 -5.89
N GLY A 25 11.13 -8.76 -5.47
CA GLY A 25 10.21 -8.19 -4.51
C GLY A 25 8.88 -8.91 -4.55
N ARG A 26 8.08 -8.69 -3.51
CA ARG A 26 6.73 -9.25 -3.41
C ARG A 26 5.82 -8.38 -2.57
N GLU A 27 4.55 -8.70 -2.61
CA GLU A 27 3.54 -8.15 -1.71
C GLU A 27 2.70 -9.28 -1.13
N TYR A 28 2.58 -9.28 0.19
CA TYR A 28 1.62 -10.11 0.90
C TYR A 28 0.43 -9.25 1.28
N PHE A 29 -0.77 -9.64 0.86
CA PHE A 29 -1.96 -8.85 1.11
C PHE A 29 -3.08 -9.68 1.75
N SER A 30 -3.94 -8.98 2.48
CA SER A 30 -5.24 -9.48 2.91
C SER A 30 -6.31 -8.43 2.66
N ILE A 31 -7.47 -8.84 2.15
CA ILE A 31 -8.64 -7.98 1.97
C ILE A 31 -9.78 -8.57 2.78
N THR A 32 -10.32 -7.79 3.72
CA THR A 32 -11.47 -8.18 4.53
C THR A 32 -12.69 -7.37 4.10
N ARG A 33 -13.73 -8.09 3.67
CA ARG A 33 -15.04 -7.52 3.39
C ARG A 33 -15.80 -7.29 4.68
N GLN A 34 -16.14 -6.03 4.93
CA GLN A 34 -16.92 -5.60 6.08
C GLN A 34 -18.42 -5.59 5.79
N ALA A 35 -19.21 -5.43 6.84
CA ALA A 35 -20.67 -5.51 6.76
C ALA A 35 -21.31 -4.25 6.14
N ASP A 36 -20.59 -3.13 6.13
CA ASP A 36 -21.00 -1.82 5.62
C ASP A 36 -20.66 -1.59 4.14
N ALA A 37 -20.34 -2.67 3.41
CA ALA A 37 -19.85 -2.63 2.02
C ALA A 37 -18.48 -1.92 1.86
N THR A 38 -17.68 -1.85 2.92
CA THR A 38 -16.27 -1.47 2.83
C THR A 38 -15.38 -2.71 2.75
N ASP A 39 -14.44 -2.74 1.81
CA ASP A 39 -13.34 -3.70 1.79
C ASP A 39 -12.08 -3.03 2.39
N VAL A 40 -11.46 -3.65 3.40
CA VAL A 40 -10.19 -3.17 3.97
C VAL A 40 -9.04 -4.09 3.58
N MET A 41 -8.06 -3.52 2.89
CA MET A 41 -6.82 -4.15 2.48
C MET A 41 -5.70 -3.82 3.47
N HIS A 42 -4.96 -4.84 3.87
CA HIS A 42 -3.62 -4.70 4.45
C HIS A 42 -2.62 -5.29 3.47
N ALA A 43 -1.55 -4.57 3.16
CA ALA A 43 -0.48 -5.05 2.29
C ALA A 43 0.89 -4.76 2.90
N HIS A 44 1.76 -5.77 2.87
CA HIS A 44 3.19 -5.66 3.18
C HIS A 44 3.97 -5.90 1.90
N CYS A 45 4.58 -4.84 1.36
CA CYS A 45 5.31 -4.85 0.10
C CYS A 45 6.82 -4.76 0.37
N GLU A 46 7.60 -5.51 -0.38
CA GLU A 46 9.06 -5.57 -0.27
C GLU A 46 9.69 -5.53 -1.67
N ILE A 47 10.80 -4.81 -1.79
CA ILE A 47 11.72 -4.82 -2.94
C ILE A 47 13.11 -5.14 -2.40
N ASP A 48 13.73 -6.20 -2.91
CA ASP A 48 15.06 -6.67 -2.48
C ASP A 48 16.20 -5.94 -3.18
N ASP A 49 15.93 -5.35 -4.34
CA ASP A 49 16.93 -4.60 -5.07
C ASP A 49 17.39 -3.39 -4.26
N ALA A 50 18.70 -3.19 -4.16
CA ALA A 50 19.24 -2.01 -3.50
C ALA A 50 18.88 -0.70 -4.25
N PRO A 51 18.47 0.36 -3.55
CA PRO A 51 18.15 0.38 -2.12
C PRO A 51 16.85 -0.39 -1.82
N MET A 52 16.89 -1.31 -0.85
CA MET A 52 15.71 -2.10 -0.48
C MET A 52 14.55 -1.19 -0.08
N VAL A 53 13.32 -1.57 -0.43
CA VAL A 53 12.13 -0.79 -0.09
C VAL A 53 11.14 -1.69 0.62
N VAL A 54 10.67 -1.24 1.78
CA VAL A 54 9.52 -1.85 2.47
C VAL A 54 8.41 -0.83 2.57
N ARG A 55 7.21 -1.23 2.16
CA ARG A 55 6.01 -0.40 2.22
C ARG A 55 4.88 -1.17 2.86
N ASP A 56 4.36 -0.64 3.96
CA ASP A 56 3.15 -1.14 4.61
C ASP A 56 1.96 -0.24 4.23
N VAL A 57 0.85 -0.86 3.86
CA VAL A 57 -0.37 -0.17 3.43
C VAL A 57 -1.58 -0.72 4.18
N VAL A 58 -2.44 0.19 4.64
CA VAL A 58 -3.82 -0.10 5.03
C VAL A 58 -4.71 0.76 4.15
N ALA A 59 -5.66 0.19 3.42
CA ALA A 59 -6.54 0.93 2.52
C ALA A 59 -7.98 0.45 2.63
N ALA A 60 -8.93 1.38 2.68
CA ALA A 60 -10.36 1.12 2.63
C ALA A 60 -10.90 1.47 1.24
N MET A 61 -11.77 0.63 0.70
CA MET A 61 -12.37 0.79 -0.62
C MET A 61 -13.84 0.42 -0.61
N ASP A 62 -14.63 1.04 -1.49
CA ASP A 62 -16.00 0.63 -1.75
C ASP A 62 -16.01 -0.79 -2.36
N HIS A 63 -16.85 -1.67 -1.82
CA HIS A 63 -16.87 -3.07 -2.20
C HIS A 63 -17.30 -3.31 -3.66
N VAL A 64 -18.19 -2.46 -4.21
CA VAL A 64 -18.78 -2.66 -5.54
C VAL A 64 -17.88 -2.10 -6.64
N THR A 65 -17.30 -0.93 -6.39
CA THR A 65 -16.56 -0.15 -7.39
C THR A 65 -15.05 -0.21 -7.21
N ALA A 66 -14.57 -0.70 -6.06
CA ALA A 66 -13.18 -0.60 -5.63
C ALA A 66 -12.67 0.86 -5.54
N ALA A 67 -13.57 1.85 -5.50
CA ALA A 67 -13.18 3.24 -5.32
C ALA A 67 -12.52 3.43 -3.93
N PRO A 68 -11.39 4.15 -3.83
CA PRO A 68 -10.71 4.35 -2.56
C PRO A 68 -11.52 5.28 -1.65
N ILE A 69 -11.52 4.97 -0.35
CA ILE A 69 -12.15 5.76 0.71
C ILE A 69 -11.07 6.48 1.51
N ASP A 70 -10.09 5.72 2.03
CA ASP A 70 -8.92 6.23 2.73
C ASP A 70 -7.75 5.24 2.63
N CYS A 71 -6.55 5.71 2.92
CA CYS A 71 -5.42 4.83 3.12
C CYS A 71 -4.36 5.42 4.06
N HIS A 72 -3.58 4.53 4.68
CA HIS A 72 -2.37 4.85 5.40
C HIS A 72 -1.20 4.07 4.80
N VAL A 73 -0.08 4.74 4.60
CA VAL A 73 1.15 4.17 4.05
C VAL A 73 2.32 4.48 4.97
N ARG A 74 3.20 3.50 5.21
CA ARG A 74 4.51 3.69 5.82
C ARG A 74 5.58 3.20 4.87
N LEU A 75 6.63 3.98 4.66
CA LEU A 75 7.71 3.70 3.72
C LEU A 75 9.07 3.68 4.42
N THR A 76 9.83 2.62 4.15
CA THR A 76 11.23 2.45 4.55
C THR A 76 12.06 2.23 3.28
N VAL A 77 13.15 2.98 3.13
CA VAL A 77 14.08 2.86 1.99
C VAL A 77 15.50 2.71 2.54
N GLY A 78 16.20 1.66 2.10
CA GLY A 78 17.57 1.36 2.53
C GLY A 78 17.70 1.31 4.05
N ASP A 79 16.81 0.55 4.71
CA ASP A 79 16.74 0.36 6.17
C ASP A 79 16.47 1.64 6.97
N LYS A 80 16.01 2.71 6.31
CA LYS A 80 15.70 3.99 6.94
C LYS A 80 14.25 4.36 6.69
N PHE A 81 13.58 4.77 7.75
CA PHE A 81 12.25 5.37 7.64
C PHE A 81 12.33 6.57 6.69
N GLU A 82 11.50 6.55 5.65
CA GLU A 82 11.44 7.59 4.64
C GLU A 82 10.23 8.51 4.86
N GLY A 83 9.08 7.92 5.20
CA GLY A 83 7.88 8.68 5.51
C GLY A 83 6.66 7.83 5.82
N SER A 84 5.61 8.50 6.28
CA SER A 84 4.28 7.93 6.43
C SER A 84 3.22 8.94 6.03
N GLY A 85 2.10 8.47 5.50
CA GLY A 85 1.01 9.33 5.06
C GLY A 85 -0.33 8.72 5.30
N TRP A 86 -1.30 9.56 5.62
CA TRP A 86 -2.72 9.24 5.62
C TRP A 86 -3.41 10.07 4.53
N PHE A 87 -4.30 9.42 3.79
CA PHE A 87 -5.04 10.00 2.68
C PHE A 87 -6.53 9.73 2.86
N ARG A 88 -7.36 10.71 2.58
CA ARG A 88 -8.82 10.56 2.51
C ARG A 88 -9.31 11.03 1.15
N PHE A 89 -10.07 10.16 0.49
CA PHE A 89 -10.55 10.38 -0.87
C PHE A 89 -11.99 10.88 -0.83
N SER A 90 -12.29 11.83 -1.69
CA SER A 90 -13.62 12.39 -1.92
C SER A 90 -13.84 12.61 -3.41
N ALA A 91 -15.04 13.06 -3.78
CA ALA A 91 -15.35 13.38 -5.17
C ALA A 91 -14.50 14.57 -5.66
N GLY A 92 -13.45 14.27 -6.44
CA GLY A 92 -12.59 15.28 -7.07
C GLY A 92 -11.47 15.85 -6.20
N GLN A 93 -11.33 15.39 -4.95
CA GLN A 93 -10.28 15.87 -4.04
C GLN A 93 -9.74 14.73 -3.16
N VAL A 94 -8.46 14.82 -2.81
CA VAL A 94 -7.79 13.98 -1.82
C VAL A 94 -7.19 14.88 -0.76
N GLU A 95 -7.48 14.59 0.51
CA GLU A 95 -6.80 15.21 1.66
C GLU A 95 -5.61 14.34 2.04
N ALA A 96 -4.47 14.96 2.36
CA ALA A 96 -3.26 14.25 2.75
C ALA A 96 -2.62 14.85 4.01
N GLU A 97 -2.35 14.01 5.00
CA GLU A 97 -1.53 14.32 6.18
C GLU A 97 -0.32 13.40 6.14
N THR A 98 0.87 13.97 5.95
CA THR A 98 2.10 13.19 5.77
C THR A 98 3.20 13.64 6.71
N TYR A 99 4.12 12.73 7.01
CA TYR A 99 5.38 13.02 7.69
C TYR A 99 6.50 12.35 6.91
N ASN A 100 7.43 13.14 6.38
CA ASN A 100 8.58 12.65 5.63
C ASN A 100 9.87 12.98 6.37
N ARG A 101 10.88 12.12 6.22
CA ARG A 101 12.19 12.30 6.84
C ARG A 101 12.87 13.62 6.44
N ARG A 102 12.71 14.04 5.19
CA ARG A 102 13.32 15.28 4.65
C ARG A 102 12.53 16.53 5.04
N ASP A 103 11.22 16.48 4.85
CA ASP A 103 10.37 17.69 4.83
C ASP A 103 9.51 17.85 6.11
N GLY A 104 9.54 16.87 7.02
CA GLY A 104 8.74 16.88 8.23
C GLY A 104 7.25 16.67 7.95
N ARG A 105 6.39 17.30 8.77
CA ARG A 105 4.92 17.18 8.65
C ARG A 105 4.39 18.11 7.56
N ILE A 106 3.58 17.57 6.65
CA ILE A 106 2.92 18.30 5.57
C ILE A 106 1.42 17.98 5.59
N ARG A 107 0.60 19.01 5.36
CA ARG A 107 -0.86 18.90 5.18
C ARG A 107 -1.25 19.51 3.83
N GLN A 108 -2.05 18.78 3.05
CA GLN A 108 -2.49 19.16 1.70
C GLN A 108 -3.97 18.80 1.47
#